data_AF-A0A7V4L9I0-F1
#
_entry.id   AF-A0A7V4L9I0-F1
#
_cell.length_a   1.000
_cell.length_b   1.000
_cell.length_c   1.000
_cell.angle_alpha   90.00
_cell.angle_beta   90.00
_cell.angle_gamma   90.00
#
_symmetry.space_group_name_H-M   'P 1'
#
loop_
_entity.id
_entity.type
_entity.pdbx_description
1 polymer ?
#
loop_
_entity_poly.entity_id
_entity_poly.type
_entity_poly.pdbx_seq_one_letter_code
_entity_poly.pdbx_strand_id
1 'polypeptide(L)'
;MRIRILSDLHLEACPWTWRPVGEDVLILAGDIADCSPAGMGRRRQLWEAIATAGVPTLYVLGNHEGYADWIPRDELRARIAAELPPQIQMLDRDAVDWGGVRFLGCSLWTDFSLLEGLRRRGVQVSQELAMHAAGIGVADFTFLCRSREPGQLPKRISPEDMAAWHVTDRVWLDNQIRQADRPVIVITHFLPSPASL
;
A
#
# COMPACT_ATOMS: atom_id res chain seq x y z
N MET A 1 -7.49 -7.22 -22.03
CA MET A 1 -6.33 -6.78 -21.24
C MET A 1 -6.01 -7.86 -20.22
N ARG A 2 -4.78 -8.39 -20.24
CA ARG A 2 -4.26 -9.37 -19.28
C ARG A 2 -3.51 -8.61 -18.20
N ILE A 3 -3.99 -8.72 -16.97
CA ILE A 3 -3.43 -8.05 -15.81
C ILE A 3 -2.77 -9.12 -14.95
N ARG A 4 -1.50 -8.92 -14.59
CA ARG A 4 -0.85 -9.73 -13.55
C ARG A 4 -0.77 -8.91 -12.28
N ILE A 5 -1.21 -9.48 -11.18
CA ILE A 5 -1.22 -8.83 -9.86
C ILE A 5 -0.24 -9.56 -8.97
N LEU A 6 0.62 -8.81 -8.29
CA LEU A 6 1.53 -9.26 -7.26
C LEU A 6 1.34 -8.37 -6.03
N SER A 7 1.38 -8.98 -4.85
CA SER A 7 1.22 -8.34 -3.54
C SER A 7 1.97 -9.18 -2.53
N ASP A 8 2.36 -8.59 -1.39
CA ASP A 8 2.91 -9.31 -0.24
C ASP A 8 4.10 -10.20 -0.64
N LEU A 9 4.94 -9.70 -1.54
CA LEU A 9 6.15 -10.42 -1.96
C LEU A 9 7.15 -10.50 -0.82
N HIS A 10 7.13 -9.51 0.09
CA HIS A 10 8.06 -9.37 1.21
C HIS A 10 9.46 -9.76 0.80
N LEU A 11 9.97 -9.06 -0.22
CA LEU A 11 11.23 -9.43 -0.83
C LEU A 11 12.34 -9.43 0.19
N GLU A 12 12.28 -8.71 1.31
CA GLU A 12 13.19 -8.79 2.46
C GLU A 12 13.25 -10.17 3.15
N ALA A 13 12.16 -10.93 3.14
CA ALA A 13 12.06 -12.22 3.81
C ALA A 13 12.37 -13.36 2.84
N CYS A 14 11.84 -13.31 1.62
CA CYS A 14 11.98 -14.39 0.65
C CYS A 14 12.55 -13.87 -0.68
N PRO A 15 13.75 -14.32 -1.11
CA PRO A 15 14.25 -13.97 -2.44
C PRO A 15 13.33 -14.52 -3.52
N TRP A 16 12.87 -13.64 -4.40
CA TRP A 16 12.02 -13.99 -5.52
C TRP A 16 12.42 -13.19 -6.75
N THR A 17 12.19 -13.75 -7.93
CA THR A 17 12.51 -13.09 -9.21
C THR A 17 11.29 -13.11 -10.10
N TRP A 18 10.87 -11.92 -10.52
CA TRP A 18 9.82 -11.78 -11.52
C TRP A 18 10.32 -12.13 -12.92
N ARG A 19 9.45 -12.76 -13.71
CA ARG A 19 9.62 -12.95 -15.15
C ARG A 19 8.29 -12.67 -15.84
N PRO A 20 8.26 -11.92 -16.95
CA PRO A 20 7.02 -11.68 -17.69
C PRO A 20 6.48 -13.01 -18.24
N VAL A 21 5.16 -13.16 -18.21
CA VAL A 21 4.40 -14.30 -18.77
C VAL A 21 3.47 -13.85 -19.90
N GLY A 22 3.64 -12.62 -20.39
CA GLY A 22 2.82 -12.01 -21.42
C GLY A 22 1.67 -11.18 -20.87
N GLU A 23 1.74 -10.70 -19.62
CA GLU A 23 0.83 -9.69 -19.11
C GLU A 23 0.93 -8.38 -19.91
N ASP A 24 -0.21 -7.72 -20.11
CA ASP A 24 -0.23 -6.40 -20.77
C ASP A 24 0.16 -5.31 -19.76
N VAL A 25 -0.20 -5.49 -18.48
CA VAL A 25 0.18 -4.64 -17.33
C VAL A 25 0.47 -5.49 -16.10
N LEU A 26 1.49 -5.08 -15.35
CA LEU A 26 1.80 -5.60 -14.03
C LEU A 26 1.24 -4.65 -12.95
N ILE A 27 0.59 -5.19 -11.93
CA ILE A 27 0.17 -4.46 -10.75
C ILE A 27 0.96 -4.99 -9.55
N LEU A 28 1.58 -4.06 -8.83
CA LEU A 28 2.23 -4.28 -7.55
C LEU A 28 1.34 -3.65 -6.48
N ALA A 29 0.61 -4.46 -5.71
CA ALA A 29 -0.45 -4.04 -4.80
C ALA A 29 0.01 -3.96 -3.33
N GLY A 30 1.22 -3.45 -3.11
CA GLY A 30 1.80 -3.24 -1.78
C GLY A 30 2.58 -4.43 -1.24
N ASP A 31 3.32 -4.17 -0.17
CA ASP A 31 4.15 -5.12 0.57
C ASP A 31 5.14 -5.89 -0.33
N ILE A 32 5.77 -5.14 -1.24
CA ILE A 32 6.78 -5.63 -2.17
C ILE A 32 8.12 -5.78 -1.48
N ALA A 33 8.58 -4.74 -0.78
CA ALA A 33 9.83 -4.79 -0.03
C ALA A 33 9.95 -3.66 1.01
N ASP A 34 10.46 -3.99 2.18
CA ASP A 34 10.79 -3.01 3.23
C ASP A 34 12.07 -2.17 2.92
N CYS A 35 12.44 -1.30 3.85
CA CYS A 35 13.64 -0.48 3.75
C CYS A 35 14.90 -1.11 4.34
N SER A 36 14.90 -2.41 4.66
CA SER A 36 16.11 -3.12 5.05
C SER A 36 17.09 -3.17 3.86
N PRO A 37 18.40 -3.32 4.08
CA PRO A 37 19.37 -3.45 2.98
C PRO A 37 19.00 -4.57 2.00
N ALA A 38 18.44 -5.67 2.51
CA ALA A 38 18.06 -6.81 1.71
C ALA A 38 16.74 -6.58 0.94
N GLY A 39 15.77 -5.88 1.52
CA GLY A 39 14.54 -5.44 0.86
C GLY A 39 14.83 -4.44 -0.25
N MET A 40 15.56 -3.37 0.04
CA MET A 40 15.95 -2.34 -0.94
C MET A 40 16.76 -2.93 -2.11
N GLY A 41 17.72 -3.82 -1.83
CA GLY A 41 18.52 -4.48 -2.86
C GLY A 41 17.68 -5.32 -3.81
N ARG A 42 16.75 -6.13 -3.28
CA ARG A 42 15.86 -6.98 -4.08
C ARG A 42 14.76 -6.19 -4.81
N ARG A 43 14.25 -5.11 -4.20
CA ARG A 43 13.34 -4.16 -4.86
C ARG A 43 13.99 -3.54 -6.09
N ARG A 44 15.26 -3.13 -5.99
CA ARG A 44 16.02 -2.61 -7.12
C ARG A 44 16.18 -3.64 -8.24
N GLN A 45 16.48 -4.89 -7.89
CA GLN A 45 16.55 -5.98 -8.88
C GLN A 45 15.21 -6.20 -9.59
N LEU A 46 14.08 -6.09 -8.87
CA LEU A 46 12.75 -6.15 -9.47
C LEU A 46 12.52 -4.98 -10.43
N TRP A 47 12.90 -3.75 -10.05
CA TRP A 47 12.80 -2.56 -10.91
C TRP A 47 13.61 -2.73 -12.21
N GLU A 48 14.84 -3.22 -12.09
CA GLU A 48 15.71 -3.51 -13.24
C GLU A 48 15.10 -4.58 -14.16
N ALA A 49 14.53 -5.64 -13.60
CA ALA A 49 13.86 -6.70 -14.36
C ALA A 49 12.65 -6.15 -15.14
N ILE A 50 11.79 -5.36 -14.48
CA ILE A 50 10.62 -4.72 -15.10
C ILE A 50 11.04 -3.76 -16.21
N ALA A 51 12.03 -2.91 -15.94
CA ALA A 51 12.56 -1.97 -16.92
C ALA A 51 13.13 -2.70 -18.15
N THR A 52 13.88 -3.79 -17.93
CA THR A 52 14.45 -4.63 -19.00
C THR A 52 13.36 -5.29 -19.85
N ALA A 53 12.30 -5.78 -19.21
CA ALA A 53 11.18 -6.41 -19.90
C ALA A 53 10.27 -5.40 -20.62
N GLY A 54 10.30 -4.12 -20.23
CA GLY A 54 9.49 -3.07 -20.83
C GLY A 54 7.99 -3.16 -20.52
N VAL A 55 7.61 -3.88 -19.44
CA VAL A 55 6.20 -4.09 -19.06
C VAL A 55 5.68 -2.89 -18.28
N PRO A 56 4.61 -2.19 -18.75
CA PRO A 56 3.95 -1.16 -17.97
C PRO A 56 3.50 -1.69 -16.61
N THR A 57 3.82 -0.98 -15.55
CA THR A 57 3.59 -1.42 -14.18
C THR A 57 2.95 -0.31 -13.35
N LEU A 58 1.91 -0.66 -12.61
CA LEU A 58 1.28 0.22 -11.62
C LEU A 58 1.65 -0.27 -10.22
N TYR A 59 2.05 0.66 -9.35
CA TYR A 59 2.53 0.32 -8.01
C TYR A 59 1.79 1.11 -6.93
N VAL A 60 1.17 0.41 -5.98
CA VAL A 60 0.61 0.98 -4.75
C VAL A 60 1.49 0.53 -3.59
N LEU A 61 1.79 1.44 -2.67
CA LEU A 61 2.51 1.11 -1.44
C LEU A 61 1.56 0.43 -0.45
N GLY A 62 2.03 -0.63 0.19
CA GLY A 62 1.44 -1.19 1.40
C GLY A 62 2.03 -0.54 2.65
N ASN A 63 1.87 -1.22 3.78
CA ASN A 63 2.42 -0.77 5.05
C ASN A 63 3.89 -1.20 5.21
N HIS A 64 4.30 -2.35 4.67
CA HIS A 64 5.67 -2.85 4.82
C HIS A 64 6.73 -2.04 4.09
N GLU A 65 6.39 -1.26 3.07
CA GLU A 65 7.37 -0.38 2.42
C GLU A 65 8.06 0.57 3.40
N GLY A 66 7.38 0.97 4.48
CA GLY A 66 7.93 1.83 5.52
C GLY A 66 8.63 1.11 6.67
N TYR A 67 8.71 -0.23 6.64
CA TYR A 67 9.37 -0.98 7.70
C TYR A 67 10.89 -0.88 7.60
N ALA A 68 11.58 -1.20 8.70
CA ALA A 68 13.03 -1.14 8.86
C ALA A 68 13.66 0.26 8.66
N ASP A 69 12.84 1.31 8.56
CA ASP A 69 13.29 2.69 8.48
C ASP A 69 12.24 3.64 9.07
N TRP A 70 12.65 4.52 9.99
CA TRP A 70 11.73 5.40 10.72
C TRP A 70 11.44 6.68 9.95
N ILE A 71 11.05 6.52 8.69
CA ILE A 71 10.83 7.63 7.76
C ILE A 71 9.34 7.92 7.59
N PRO A 72 8.92 9.19 7.65
CA PRO A 72 7.54 9.58 7.38
C PRO A 72 7.06 9.14 6.00
N ARG A 73 5.79 8.75 5.90
CA ARG A 73 5.18 8.22 4.66
C ARG A 73 5.46 9.03 3.41
N ASP A 74 5.35 10.36 3.47
CA ASP A 74 5.53 11.22 2.28
C ASP A 74 6.98 11.28 1.82
N GLU A 75 7.94 11.27 2.75
CA GLU A 75 9.36 11.19 2.44
C GLU A 75 9.72 9.81 1.88
N LEU A 76 9.18 8.73 2.47
CA LEU A 76 9.30 7.38 1.95
C LEU A 76 8.78 7.28 0.51
N ARG A 77 7.58 7.82 0.25
CA ARG A 77 6.97 7.88 -1.08
C ARG A 77 7.90 8.60 -2.05
N ALA A 78 8.38 9.79 -1.71
CA ALA A 78 9.26 10.58 -2.56
C ALA A 78 10.57 9.83 -2.88
N ARG A 79 11.17 9.17 -1.89
CA ARG A 79 12.37 8.36 -2.05
C ARG A 79 12.14 7.18 -3.00
N ILE A 80 11.08 6.42 -2.79
CA ILE A 80 10.74 5.28 -3.67
C ILE A 80 10.48 5.79 -5.08
N ALA A 81 9.69 6.86 -5.24
CA ALA A 81 9.38 7.46 -6.55
C ALA A 81 10.64 7.83 -7.35
N ALA A 82 11.66 8.38 -6.67
CA ALA A 82 12.92 8.77 -7.29
C ALA A 82 13.75 7.59 -7.81
N GLU A 83 13.47 6.37 -7.33
CA GLU A 83 14.14 5.14 -7.76
C GLU A 83 13.39 4.40 -8.87
N LEU A 84 12.16 4.81 -9.20
CA LEU A 84 11.33 4.10 -10.16
C LEU A 84 11.82 4.29 -11.60
N PRO A 85 11.93 3.22 -12.39
CA PRO A 85 12.14 3.34 -13.82
C PRO A 85 10.85 3.84 -14.50
N PRO A 86 10.94 4.41 -15.72
CA PRO A 86 9.78 4.98 -16.43
C PRO A 86 8.60 4.05 -16.66
N GLN A 87 8.83 2.73 -16.62
CA GLN A 87 7.81 1.70 -16.78
C GLN A 87 6.94 1.53 -15.53
N ILE A 88 7.37 2.00 -14.36
CA ILE A 88 6.66 1.84 -13.09
C ILE A 88 6.08 3.18 -12.67
N GLN A 89 4.75 3.26 -12.68
CA GLN A 89 4.03 4.41 -12.15
C GLN A 89 3.48 4.06 -10.76
N MET A 90 3.95 4.77 -9.75
CA MET A 90 3.39 4.67 -8.41
C MET A 90 2.11 5.50 -8.29
N LEU A 91 1.07 4.89 -7.74
CA LEU A 91 -0.22 5.49 -7.49
C LEU A 91 -0.43 5.60 -5.97
N ASP A 92 -0.68 6.82 -5.50
CA ASP A 92 -1.13 7.06 -4.14
C ASP A 92 -2.08 8.27 -4.15
N ARG A 93 -3.36 7.95 -4.05
CA ARG A 93 -4.49 8.82 -4.40
C ARG A 93 -4.29 9.42 -5.79
N ASP A 94 -3.92 8.57 -6.73
CA ASP A 94 -3.65 8.95 -8.12
C ASP A 94 -4.32 8.01 -9.11
N ALA A 95 -4.54 8.51 -10.32
CA ALA A 95 -5.27 7.83 -11.37
C ALA A 95 -4.47 7.79 -12.68
N VAL A 96 -4.63 6.71 -13.43
CA VAL A 96 -4.10 6.61 -14.79
C VAL A 96 -5.11 5.93 -15.71
N ASP A 97 -5.29 6.51 -16.88
CA ASP A 97 -6.16 5.95 -17.91
C ASP A 97 -5.31 5.15 -18.90
N TRP A 98 -5.56 3.85 -19.01
CA TRP A 98 -4.81 2.97 -19.89
C TRP A 98 -5.69 1.89 -20.49
N GLY A 99 -5.57 1.66 -21.81
CA GLY A 99 -6.35 0.64 -22.52
C GLY A 99 -7.87 0.78 -22.39
N GLY A 100 -8.39 2.00 -22.25
CA GLY A 100 -9.82 2.28 -22.06
C GLY A 100 -10.35 2.07 -20.64
N VAL A 101 -9.48 1.78 -19.68
CA VAL A 101 -9.81 1.56 -18.26
C VAL A 101 -9.15 2.65 -17.43
N ARG A 102 -9.83 3.13 -16.39
CA ARG A 102 -9.26 4.01 -15.37
C ARG A 102 -8.75 3.17 -14.20
N PHE A 103 -7.46 3.27 -13.91
CA PHE A 103 -6.86 2.69 -12.73
C PHE A 103 -6.79 3.75 -11.63
N LEU A 104 -7.25 3.41 -10.44
CA LEU A 104 -7.18 4.25 -9.25
C LEU A 104 -6.32 3.52 -8.22
N GLY A 105 -5.31 4.19 -7.64
CA GLY A 105 -4.43 3.55 -6.67
C GLY A 105 -4.26 4.36 -5.39
N CYS A 106 -4.43 3.70 -4.25
CA CYS A 106 -4.10 4.21 -2.92
C CYS A 106 -3.91 3.03 -1.94
N SER A 107 -3.17 3.22 -0.86
CA SER A 107 -3.02 2.16 0.17
C SER A 107 -4.36 1.77 0.82
N LEU A 108 -5.30 2.72 0.90
CA LEU A 108 -6.60 2.68 1.56
C LEU A 108 -6.55 2.66 3.08
N TRP A 109 -5.57 1.99 3.70
CA TRP A 109 -5.46 1.85 5.17
C TRP A 109 -6.74 1.28 5.81
N THR A 110 -6.73 1.07 7.12
CA THR A 110 -7.90 0.56 7.87
C THR A 110 -8.49 1.63 8.77
N ASP A 111 -9.82 1.67 8.85
CA ASP A 111 -10.57 2.46 9.85
C ASP A 111 -10.93 1.62 11.08
N PHE A 112 -10.55 0.34 11.14
CA PHE A 112 -10.87 -0.59 12.23
C PHE A 112 -12.37 -0.86 12.43
N SER A 113 -13.25 -0.50 11.48
CA SER A 113 -14.70 -0.71 11.60
C SER A 113 -15.17 -2.09 11.15
N LEU A 114 -14.31 -2.85 10.45
CA LEU A 114 -14.65 -4.16 9.86
C LEU A 114 -15.28 -5.16 10.85
N LEU A 115 -14.84 -5.14 12.10
CA LEU A 115 -15.31 -6.08 13.15
C LEU A 115 -16.38 -5.47 14.06
N GLU A 116 -16.84 -4.24 13.78
CA GLU A 116 -17.82 -3.57 14.61
C GLU A 116 -19.13 -4.37 14.70
N GLY A 117 -19.65 -4.51 15.91
CA GLY A 117 -20.85 -5.29 16.19
C GLY A 117 -20.63 -6.80 16.30
N LEU A 118 -19.45 -7.33 15.94
CA LEU A 118 -19.11 -8.74 16.18
C LEU A 118 -19.05 -9.02 17.68
N ARG A 119 -19.65 -10.13 18.12
CA ARG A 119 -19.52 -10.60 19.51
C ARG A 119 -18.45 -11.69 19.60
N ARG A 120 -17.41 -11.47 20.41
CA ARG A 120 -16.35 -12.44 20.71
C ARG A 120 -16.24 -12.62 22.22
N ARG A 121 -16.36 -13.86 22.70
CA ARG A 121 -16.29 -14.22 24.13
C ARG A 121 -17.20 -13.35 25.02
N GLY A 122 -18.40 -13.05 24.54
CA GLY A 122 -19.39 -12.22 25.25
C GLY A 122 -19.19 -10.70 25.13
N VAL A 123 -18.06 -10.25 24.61
CA VAL A 123 -17.77 -8.82 24.38
C VAL A 123 -18.18 -8.43 22.96
N GLN A 124 -18.92 -7.33 22.82
CA GLN A 124 -19.19 -6.73 21.52
C GLN A 124 -18.00 -5.85 21.13
N VAL A 125 -17.48 -6.05 19.92
CA VAL A 125 -16.37 -5.26 19.39
C VAL A 125 -16.91 -3.91 18.93
N SER A 126 -16.36 -2.83 19.48
CA SER A 126 -16.49 -1.47 18.96
C SER A 126 -15.25 -1.09 18.15
N GLN A 127 -15.37 -0.07 17.29
CA GLN A 127 -14.24 0.49 16.56
C GLN A 127 -13.12 0.94 17.52
N GLU A 128 -13.45 1.65 18.61
CA GLU A 128 -12.48 2.07 19.64
C GLU A 128 -11.74 0.89 20.28
N LEU A 129 -12.44 -0.20 20.58
CA LEU A 129 -11.80 -1.39 21.14
C LEU A 129 -10.85 -2.04 20.14
N ALA A 130 -11.24 -2.09 18.86
CA ALA A 130 -10.39 -2.60 17.79
C ALA A 130 -9.14 -1.73 17.60
N MET A 131 -9.28 -0.39 17.59
CA MET A 131 -8.17 0.56 17.53
C MET A 131 -7.22 0.40 18.71
N HIS A 132 -7.75 0.32 19.94
CA HIS A 132 -6.93 0.14 21.15
C HIS A 132 -6.13 -1.17 21.10
N ALA A 133 -6.79 -2.28 20.74
CA ALA A 133 -6.12 -3.57 20.61
C ALA A 133 -5.05 -3.54 19.50
N ALA A 134 -5.34 -2.88 18.37
CA ALA A 134 -4.39 -2.73 17.28
C ALA A 134 -3.15 -1.93 17.69
N GLY A 135 -3.33 -0.79 18.36
CA GLY A 135 -2.24 0.07 18.85
C GLY A 135 -1.26 -0.63 19.80
N ILE A 136 -1.68 -1.72 20.44
CA ILE A 136 -0.84 -2.54 21.33
C ILE A 136 -0.27 -3.76 20.60
N GLY A 137 -1.05 -4.36 19.70
CA GLY A 137 -0.77 -5.70 19.16
C GLY A 137 -0.27 -5.76 17.71
N VAL A 138 -0.37 -4.68 16.94
CA VAL A 138 -0.02 -4.67 15.51
C VAL A 138 1.33 -3.98 15.31
N ALA A 139 2.19 -4.62 14.52
CA ALA A 139 3.57 -4.20 14.26
C ALA A 139 3.67 -2.80 13.64
N ASP A 140 2.67 -2.39 12.86
CA ASP A 140 2.57 -1.07 12.24
C ASP A 140 2.79 0.06 13.25
N PHE A 141 2.16 -0.01 14.43
CA PHE A 141 2.27 1.01 15.48
C PHE A 141 3.59 0.96 16.26
N THR A 142 4.42 -0.04 15.97
CA THR A 142 5.80 -0.12 16.44
C THR A 142 6.78 0.41 15.41
N PHE A 143 6.63 0.07 14.13
CA PHE A 143 7.66 0.31 13.12
C PHE A 143 7.41 1.50 12.20
N LEU A 144 6.16 1.94 12.04
CA LEU A 144 5.85 3.04 11.14
C LEU A 144 6.03 4.40 11.82
N CYS A 145 6.62 5.32 11.08
CA CYS A 145 6.92 6.67 11.52
C CYS A 145 5.91 7.67 10.95
N ARG A 146 5.33 8.50 11.81
CA ARG A 146 4.49 9.63 11.42
C ARG A 146 5.32 10.85 11.07
N SER A 147 6.33 11.16 11.89
CA SER A 147 7.14 12.36 11.77
C SER A 147 8.46 12.18 12.50
N ARG A 148 9.54 12.75 11.98
CA ARG A 148 10.85 12.72 12.61
C ARG A 148 11.54 14.07 12.49
N GLU A 149 11.64 14.77 13.61
CA GLU A 149 12.38 16.02 13.69
C GLU A 149 13.87 15.77 13.97
N PRO A 150 14.80 16.58 13.42
CA PRO A 150 16.21 16.50 13.75
C PRO A 150 16.46 16.57 15.26
N GLY A 151 17.20 15.61 15.79
CA GLY A 151 17.52 15.53 17.23
C GLY A 151 16.39 15.01 18.12
N GLN A 152 15.25 14.59 17.56
CA GLN A 152 14.16 13.97 18.31
C GLN A 152 14.00 12.49 17.96
N LEU A 153 13.41 11.73 18.91
CA LEU A 153 12.97 10.37 18.63
C LEU A 153 11.84 10.38 17.59
N PRO A 154 11.78 9.38 16.69
CA PRO A 154 10.71 9.29 15.71
C PRO A 154 9.35 9.14 16.42
N LYS A 155 8.36 9.91 15.98
CA LYS A 155 6.99 9.76 16.45
C LYS A 155 6.33 8.66 15.62
N ARG A 156 5.83 7.63 16.31
CA ARG A 156 5.11 6.53 15.67
C ARG A 156 3.73 6.98 15.22
N ILE A 157 3.19 6.28 14.23
CA ILE A 157 1.78 6.43 13.87
C ILE A 157 0.91 5.85 15.00
N SER A 158 -0.30 6.37 15.14
CA SER A 158 -1.34 5.79 15.99
C SER A 158 -2.48 5.20 15.14
N PRO A 159 -3.36 4.36 15.71
CA PRO A 159 -4.56 3.88 15.02
C PRO A 159 -5.43 5.03 14.49
N GLU A 160 -5.49 6.16 15.21
CA GLU A 160 -6.20 7.36 14.79
C GLU A 160 -5.59 8.00 13.54
N ASP A 161 -4.25 8.04 13.43
CA ASP A 161 -3.58 8.52 12.22
C ASP A 161 -3.95 7.66 11.01
N MET A 162 -3.93 6.33 11.18
CA MET A 162 -4.27 5.37 10.11
C MET A 162 -5.75 5.46 9.69
N ALA A 163 -6.66 5.60 10.65
CA ALA A 163 -8.08 5.81 10.37
C ALA A 163 -8.34 7.13 9.64
N ALA A 164 -7.61 8.20 9.98
CA ALA A 164 -7.69 9.47 9.27
C ALA A 164 -7.19 9.37 7.81
N TRP A 165 -6.13 8.61 7.57
CA TRP A 165 -5.68 8.31 6.21
C TRP A 165 -6.72 7.51 5.43
N HIS A 166 -7.35 6.52 6.06
CA HIS A 166 -8.44 5.76 5.44
C HIS A 166 -9.60 6.63 5.01
N VAL A 167 -10.06 7.54 5.87
CA VAL A 167 -11.12 8.50 5.51
C VAL A 167 -10.72 9.33 4.29
N THR A 168 -9.47 9.79 4.25
CA THR A 168 -8.97 10.59 3.13
C THR A 168 -8.93 9.79 1.83
N ASP A 169 -8.42 8.56 1.87
CA ASP A 169 -8.35 7.65 0.72
C ASP A 169 -9.74 7.30 0.21
N ARG A 170 -10.70 7.03 1.11
CA ARG A 170 -12.10 6.75 0.77
C ARG A 170 -12.80 7.93 0.09
N VAL A 171 -12.63 9.13 0.60
CA VAL A 171 -13.23 10.34 -0.01
C VAL A 171 -12.67 10.54 -1.41
N TRP A 172 -11.36 10.36 -1.59
CA TRP A 172 -10.74 10.45 -2.90
C TRP A 172 -11.27 9.37 -3.86
N LEU A 173 -11.31 8.10 -3.43
CA LEU A 173 -11.82 6.98 -4.24
C LEU A 173 -13.30 7.18 -4.64
N ASP A 174 -14.17 7.55 -3.71
CA ASP A 174 -15.61 7.76 -3.99
C ASP A 174 -15.80 8.85 -5.04
N ASN A 175 -15.06 9.95 -4.92
CA ASN A 175 -15.09 11.03 -5.91
C ASN A 175 -14.62 10.56 -7.29
N GLN A 176 -13.50 9.83 -7.36
CA GLN A 176 -12.95 9.34 -8.63
C GLN A 176 -13.87 8.31 -9.31
N ILE A 177 -14.47 7.41 -8.53
CA ILE A 177 -15.40 6.39 -9.05
C ILE A 177 -16.66 7.05 -9.60
N ARG A 178 -17.24 8.03 -8.90
CA ARG A 178 -18.43 8.76 -9.38
C ARG A 178 -18.18 9.55 -10.65
N GLN A 179 -16.96 10.05 -10.83
CA GLN A 179 -16.56 10.86 -11.98
C GLN A 179 -16.10 10.01 -13.18
N ALA A 180 -15.99 8.69 -13.03
CA ALA A 180 -15.51 7.83 -14.09
C ALA A 180 -16.57 7.67 -15.19
N ASP A 181 -16.16 7.95 -16.42
CA ASP A 181 -16.92 7.77 -17.66
C ASP A 181 -16.57 6.46 -18.39
N ARG A 182 -15.75 5.61 -17.74
CA ARG A 182 -15.19 4.37 -18.29
C ARG A 182 -15.05 3.32 -17.18
N PRO A 183 -14.82 2.04 -17.52
CA PRO A 183 -14.56 1.02 -16.51
C PRO A 183 -13.42 1.40 -15.58
N VAL A 184 -13.61 1.14 -14.28
CA VAL A 184 -12.64 1.48 -13.23
C VAL A 184 -12.06 0.21 -12.63
N ILE A 185 -10.75 0.20 -12.43
CA ILE A 185 -10.04 -0.77 -11.60
C ILE A 185 -9.46 -0.03 -10.41
N VAL A 186 -9.85 -0.43 -9.21
CA VAL A 186 -9.32 0.10 -7.95
C VAL A 186 -8.23 -0.83 -7.45
N ILE A 187 -7.05 -0.27 -7.16
CA ILE A 187 -5.89 -0.95 -6.62
C ILE A 187 -5.68 -0.44 -5.19
N THR A 188 -5.89 -1.31 -4.22
CA THR A 188 -5.61 -1.01 -2.80
C THR A 188 -4.78 -2.13 -2.20
N HIS A 189 -3.96 -1.78 -1.23
CA HIS A 189 -3.27 -2.78 -0.42
C HIS A 189 -4.18 -3.28 0.71
N PHE A 190 -4.79 -2.36 1.47
CA PHE A 190 -5.78 -2.73 2.47
C PHE A 190 -7.13 -3.10 1.81
N LEU A 191 -7.88 -3.96 2.49
CA LEU A 191 -9.13 -4.52 1.99
C LEU A 191 -10.16 -3.41 1.72
N PRO A 192 -10.70 -3.31 0.49
CA PRO A 192 -11.69 -2.30 0.15
C PRO A 192 -13.10 -2.62 0.65
N SER A 193 -13.35 -3.87 1.04
CA SER A 193 -14.63 -4.31 1.58
C SER A 193 -14.50 -5.56 2.46
N PRO A 194 -15.48 -5.85 3.33
CA PRO A 194 -15.55 -7.13 4.03
C PRO A 194 -15.64 -8.35 3.11
N ALA A 195 -16.12 -8.19 1.88
CA ALA A 195 -16.19 -9.27 0.89
C ALA A 195 -14.83 -9.64 0.29
N SER A 196 -13.76 -8.92 0.68
CA SER A 196 -12.38 -9.17 0.27
C SER A 196 -11.62 -10.09 1.25
N LEU A 197 -12.29 -10.57 2.31
CA LEU A 197 -11.76 -11.57 3.26
C LEU A 197 -11.77 -13.00 2.71
#